data_AF-A0A7V9FP47-F1
#
_entry.id   AF-A0A7V9FP47-F1
#
_cell.length_a   1.000
_cell.length_b   1.000
_cell.length_c   1.000
_cell.angle_alpha   90.00
_cell.angle_beta   90.00
_cell.angle_gamma   90.00
#
_symmetry.space_group_name_H-M   'P 1'
#
loop_
_entity.id
_entity.type
_entity.pdbx_description
1 polymer ?
#
loop_
_entity_poly.entity_id
_entity_poly.type
_entity_poly.pdbx_seq_one_letter_code
_entity_poly.pdbx_strand_id
1 'polypeptide(L)' 'SWGAAAALRQALGASPSPTERALEDRYVAALRTSMGAAAFEAELEAGAAMPLEQALDAALES' A
#
# COMPACT_ATOMS: atom_id res chain seq x y z
N SER A 1 -6.37 -3.79 -1.12
CA SER A 1 -5.78 -3.61 0.23
C SER A 1 -4.69 -2.54 0.20
N TRP A 2 -4.21 -2.05 1.34
CA TRP A 2 -3.16 -1.02 1.38
C TRP A 2 -1.84 -1.51 0.75
N GLY A 3 -1.42 -2.75 1.04
CA GLY A 3 -0.23 -3.35 0.42
C GLY A 3 -0.32 -3.40 -1.11
N ALA A 4 -1.48 -3.77 -1.67
CA ALA A 4 -1.70 -3.77 -3.13
C ALA A 4 -1.61 -2.36 -3.73
N ALA A 5 -2.18 -1.34 -3.07
CA ALA A 5 -2.09 0.05 -3.52
C ALA A 5 -0.66 0.61 -3.44
N ALA A 6 0.15 0.17 -2.47
CA ALA A 6 1.56 0.50 -2.40
C ALA A 6 2.36 -0.16 -3.53
N ALA A 7 2.12 -1.44 -3.82
CA ALA A 7 2.76 -2.18 -4.91
C ALA A 7 2.43 -1.59 -6.28
N LEU A 8 1.16 -1.25 -6.52
CA LEU A 8 0.72 -0.62 -7.77
C LEU A 8 1.44 0.71 -8.02
N ARG A 9 1.57 1.56 -7.01
CA ARG A 9 2.29 2.84 -7.14
C ARG A 9 3.76 2.65 -7.48
N GLN A 10 4.40 1.66 -6.85
CA GLN A 10 5.78 1.30 -7.15
C GLN A 10 5.95 0.79 -8.59
N ALA A 11 5.07 -0.11 -9.03
CA ALA A 11 5.09 -0.66 -10.38
C ALA A 11 4.86 0.40 -11.47
N LEU A 12 4.03 1.40 -11.18
CA LEU A 12 3.78 2.53 -12.09
C LEU A 12 4.87 3.61 -12.06
N GLY A 13 5.87 3.49 -11.18
CA GLY A 13 6.88 4.53 -10.97
C GLY A 13 6.30 5.86 -10.46
N ALA A 14 5.09 5.81 -9.89
CA ALA A 14 4.37 6.98 -9.44
C ALA A 14 4.92 7.44 -8.09
N SER A 15 5.70 8.51 -8.09
CA SER A 15 6.15 9.15 -6.85
C SER A 15 5.10 10.12 -6.32
N PRO A 16 4.62 9.98 -5.07
CA PRO A 16 3.71 10.94 -4.47
C PRO A 16 4.36 12.33 -4.38
N SER A 17 3.55 13.39 -4.44
CA SER A 17 3.96 14.76 -4.11
C SER A 17 4.33 14.88 -2.63
N PRO A 18 5.00 15.97 -2.20
CA PRO A 18 5.31 16.17 -0.78
C PRO A 18 4.08 16.13 0.13
N THR A 19 2.95 16.67 -0.33
CA THR A 19 1.68 16.67 0.43
C THR A 19 1.11 15.26 0.53
N GLU A 20 1.12 14.49 -0.56
CA GLU A 20 0.65 13.10 -0.55
C GLU A 20 1.52 12.21 0.34
N ARG A 21 2.85 12.41 0.35
CA ARG A 21 3.75 11.73 1.29
C ARG A 21 3.39 12.02 2.74
N ALA A 22 3.18 13.29 3.09
CA ALA A 22 2.85 13.67 4.46
C ALA A 22 1.51 13.07 4.93
N LEU A 23 0.54 12.96 4.02
CA LEU A 23 -0.74 12.29 4.29
C LEU A 23 -0.54 10.78 4.44
N GLU A 24 0.20 10.17 3.52
CA GLU A 24 0.52 8.74 3.55
C GLU A 24 1.22 8.35 4.84
N ASP A 25 2.28 9.05 5.26
CA ASP A 25 3.00 8.80 6.51
C ASP A 25 2.07 8.82 7.73
N ARG A 26 1.17 9.81 7.79
CA ARG A 26 0.18 9.94 8.88
C ARG A 26 -0.77 8.75 8.92
N TYR A 27 -1.34 8.37 7.78
CA TYR A 27 -2.34 7.29 7.73
C TYR A 27 -1.70 5.91 7.87
N VAL A 28 -0.49 5.71 7.34
CA VAL A 28 0.28 4.48 7.48
C VAL A 28 0.67 4.24 8.93
N ALA A 29 1.13 5.27 9.65
CA ALA A 29 1.44 5.16 11.07
C ALA A 29 0.21 4.78 11.92
N ALA A 30 -0.94 5.38 11.63
CA ALA A 30 -2.21 5.06 12.30
C ALA A 30 -2.64 3.62 11.99
N LEU A 31 -2.54 3.20 10.72
CA LEU A 31 -2.89 1.85 10.26
C LEU A 31 -1.98 0.78 10.87
N ARG A 32 -0.67 1.01 10.92
CA ARG A 32 0.30 0.11 11.58
C ARG A 32 -0.01 -0.05 13.07
N THR A 33 -0.43 1.03 13.72
CA THR A 33 -0.81 1.00 15.14
C THR A 33 -2.10 0.22 15.38
N SER A 34 -3.11 0.39 14.52
CA SER A 34 -4.41 -0.28 14.69
C SER A 34 -4.38 -1.77 14.33
N MET A 35 -3.64 -2.15 13.30
CA MET A 35 -3.50 -3.55 12.86
C MET A 35 -2.47 -4.32 13.69
N GLY A 36 -1.53 -3.61 14.32
CA GLY A 36 -0.33 -4.18 14.91
C GLY A 36 0.76 -4.41 13.87
N ALA A 37 2.02 -4.26 14.30
CA ALA A 37 3.17 -4.27 13.40
C ALA A 37 3.28 -5.57 12.58
N ALA A 38 3.07 -6.74 13.18
CA ALA A 38 3.20 -8.02 12.48
C ALA A 38 2.16 -8.20 11.35
N ALA A 39 0.89 -7.84 11.60
CA ALA A 39 -0.15 -7.91 10.59
C ALA A 39 0.07 -6.88 9.47
N PHE A 40 0.56 -5.69 9.83
CA PHE A 40 0.93 -4.66 8.87
C PHE A 40 2.07 -5.11 7.93
N GLU A 41 3.16 -5.68 8.47
CA GLU A 41 4.27 -6.18 7.64
C GLU A 41 3.81 -7.33 6.73
N ALA A 42 2.94 -8.22 7.23
CA ALA A 42 2.40 -9.32 6.42
C ALA A 42 1.57 -8.82 5.23
N GLU A 43 0.72 -7.81 5.43
CA GLU A 43 -0.05 -7.18 4.35
C GLU A 43 0.83 -6.42 3.36
N LEU A 44 1.90 -5.77 3.85
CA LEU A 44 2.86 -5.09 2.99
C LEU A 44 3.61 -6.07 2.10
N GLU A 45 4.10 -7.18 2.67
CA GLU A 45 4.79 -8.23 1.93
C GLU A 45 3.87 -8.91 0.91
N ALA A 46 2.63 -9.22 1.32
CA ALA A 46 1.62 -9.78 0.41
C ALA A 46 1.32 -8.85 -0.77
N GLY A 47 1.29 -7.53 -0.52
CA GLY A 47 1.18 -6.52 -1.57
C GLY A 47 2.39 -6.50 -2.48
N ALA A 48 3.60 -6.48 -1.92
CA ALA A 48 4.86 -6.42 -2.69
C ALA A 48 5.06 -7.66 -3.58
N ALA A 49 4.58 -8.82 -3.15
CA ALA A 49 4.61 -10.06 -3.93
C ALA A 49 3.49 -10.16 -4.98
N MET A 50 2.54 -9.22 -5.00
CA MET A 50 1.38 -9.25 -5.90
C MET A 50 1.79 -8.88 -7.34
N PRO A 51 1.48 -9.72 -8.35
CA PRO A 51 1.65 -9.36 -9.75
C PRO A 51 0.85 -8.10 -10.11
N LEU A 52 1.35 -7.30 -11.05
CA LEU A 52 0.72 -6.04 -11.45
C LEU A 52 -0.73 -6.27 -11.92
N GLU A 53 -1.00 -7.36 -12.64
CA GLU A 53 -2.32 -7.72 -13.11
C GLU A 53 -3.30 -7.94 -11.95
N GLN A 54 -2.86 -8.67 -10.91
CA GLN A 54 -3.67 -8.89 -9.70
C GLN A 54 -3.85 -7.61 -8.89
N ALA A 55 -2.85 -6.72 -8.87
CA ALA A 55 -2.95 -5.43 -8.20
C ALA A 55 -3.96 -4.50 -8.90
N LEU A 56 -4.05 -4.57 -10.23
CA LEU A 56 -5.05 -3.84 -11.01
C LEU A 56 -6.46 -4.40 -10.78
N ASP A 57 -6.63 -5.72 -10.79
CA ASP A 57 -7.92 -6.35 -10.49
C ASP A 57 -8.41 -5.98 -9.08
N ALA A 58 -7.53 -6.05 -8.08
CA ALA A 58 -7.85 -5.67 -6.71
C ALA A 58 -8.20 -4.17 -6.54
N ALA A 59 -7.68 -3.30 -7.41
CA ALA A 59 -7.98 -1.87 -7.41
C ALA A 59 -9.32 -1.54 -8.08
N LEU A 60 -9.77 -2.38 -9.02
CA LEU A 60 -11.06 -2.23 -9.70
C LEU A 60 -12.23 -2.81 -8.89
N GLU A 61 -11.95 -3.73 -7.96
CA GLU A 61 -12.95 -4.35 -7.07
C GLU A 61 -13.21 -3.58 -5.75
N SER A 62 -12.40 -2.56 -5.43
CA SER A 62 -12.48 -1.78 -4.17
C SER A 62 -13.18 -0.44 -4.31
#